data_AF-A0A5E6N820-F1
#
_entry.id   AF-A0A5E6N820-F1
#
_cell.length_a   1.000
_cell.length_b   1.000
_cell.length_c   1.000
_cell.angle_alpha   90.00
_cell.angle_beta   90.00
_cell.angle_gamma   90.00
#
_symmetry.space_group_name_H-M   'P 1'
#
loop_
_entity.id
_entity.type
_entity.pdbx_description
1 polymer ?
#
loop_
_entity_poly.entity_id
_entity_poly.type
_entity_poly.pdbx_seq_one_letter_code
_entity_poly.pdbx_strand_id
1 'polypeptide(L)'
;MTTLKKSTEINQGLTLIDEKLGGTIPLEIIFDDLAEDYWYDEDLRADIHKIHQYLDALDETGKVLSIDTLMQILTRVNDDKAPNGFFLNIIKSQIPQSARGQVLDPYMSEDSGQLRMVIRIRETNKDLKRAALIEKIENYIAKDIGFKKDSFHTTGMLVLYNNMLQSLF
;
A
#
# COMPACT_ATOMS: atom_id res chain seq x y z
N MET A 1 -20.83 -25.53 -8.24
CA MET A 1 -20.51 -24.53 -7.20
C MET A 1 -20.98 -25.08 -5.87
N THR A 2 -20.09 -25.70 -5.10
CA THR A 2 -20.42 -26.27 -3.79
C THR A 2 -20.28 -25.18 -2.74
N THR A 3 -21.41 -24.66 -2.29
CA THR A 3 -21.53 -23.71 -1.19
C THR A 3 -20.90 -24.30 0.07
N LEU A 4 -19.98 -23.58 0.70
CA LEU A 4 -19.52 -23.89 2.06
C LEU A 4 -20.75 -24.08 2.96
N LYS A 5 -20.79 -25.18 3.73
CA LYS A 5 -21.83 -25.34 4.75
C LYS A 5 -21.68 -24.18 5.75
N LYS A 6 -22.75 -23.43 5.99
CA LYS A 6 -22.82 -22.28 6.91
C LYS A 6 -22.26 -22.55 8.33
N SER A 7 -22.02 -23.81 8.69
CA SER A 7 -21.60 -24.25 10.02
C SER A 7 -20.08 -24.42 10.21
N THR A 8 -19.24 -24.19 9.21
CA THR A 8 -17.77 -24.28 9.43
C THR A 8 -17.31 -23.10 10.25
N GLU A 9 -16.38 -23.32 11.20
CA GLU A 9 -15.75 -22.26 12.01
C GLU A 9 -15.13 -21.17 11.13
N ILE A 10 -14.61 -21.54 9.95
CA ILE A 10 -14.06 -20.61 8.97
C ILE A 10 -15.14 -19.70 8.39
N ASN A 11 -16.29 -20.24 7.94
CA ASN A 11 -17.42 -19.43 7.45
C ASN A 11 -17.98 -18.49 8.54
N GLN A 12 -18.02 -18.94 9.79
CA GLN A 12 -18.47 -18.12 10.92
C GLN A 12 -17.48 -17.01 11.27
N GLY A 13 -16.17 -17.31 11.25
CA GLY A 13 -15.11 -16.32 11.44
C GLY A 13 -15.11 -15.26 10.33
N LEU A 14 -15.36 -15.68 9.08
CA LEU A 14 -15.50 -14.78 7.95
C LEU A 14 -16.72 -13.86 8.04
N THR A 15 -17.87 -14.42 8.41
CA THR A 15 -19.08 -13.64 8.62
C THR A 15 -18.88 -12.63 9.76
N LEU A 16 -18.19 -13.02 10.84
CA LEU A 16 -17.89 -12.12 11.95
C LEU A 16 -16.97 -10.96 11.53
N ILE A 17 -15.98 -11.21 10.67
CA ILE A 17 -15.10 -10.18 10.12
C ILE A 17 -15.90 -9.18 9.28
N ASP A 18 -16.72 -9.66 8.34
CA ASP A 18 -17.56 -8.81 7.48
C ASP A 18 -18.56 -7.98 8.32
N GLU A 19 -19.15 -8.57 9.36
CA GLU A 19 -20.13 -7.90 10.24
C GLU A 19 -19.50 -6.91 11.25
N LYS A 20 -18.27 -7.18 11.73
CA LYS A 20 -17.63 -6.40 12.81
C LYS A 20 -16.60 -5.39 12.30
N LEU A 21 -15.97 -5.62 11.16
CA LEU A 21 -14.94 -4.74 10.59
C LEU A 21 -15.48 -3.81 9.49
N GLY A 22 -16.81 -3.75 9.36
CA GLY A 22 -17.54 -2.95 8.37
C GLY A 22 -16.88 -1.60 8.07
N GLY A 23 -16.51 -1.41 6.81
CA GLY A 23 -15.79 -0.23 6.33
C GLY A 23 -14.73 -0.62 5.31
N THR A 24 -13.50 -0.86 5.80
CA THR A 24 -12.35 -1.15 4.93
C THR A 24 -11.37 -2.16 5.55
N ILE A 25 -10.75 -2.98 4.70
CA ILE A 25 -9.68 -3.93 5.06
C ILE A 25 -8.34 -3.42 4.53
N PRO A 26 -7.23 -3.51 5.30
CA PRO A 26 -5.92 -3.08 4.80
C PRO A 26 -5.35 -4.09 3.80
N LEU A 27 -4.85 -3.54 2.68
CA LEU A 27 -3.89 -4.14 1.77
C LEU A 27 -2.59 -3.36 1.90
N GLU A 28 -1.46 -4.05 1.93
CA GLU A 28 -0.14 -3.42 1.99
C GLU A 28 0.69 -3.85 0.80
N ILE A 29 1.54 -2.94 0.33
CA ILE A 29 2.52 -3.21 -0.72
C ILE A 29 3.88 -2.84 -0.14
N ILE A 30 4.79 -3.80 -0.13
CA ILE A 30 6.17 -3.61 0.29
C ILE A 30 7.04 -3.62 -0.95
N PHE A 31 7.88 -2.60 -1.10
CA PHE A 31 8.94 -2.58 -2.09
C PHE A 31 10.26 -2.82 -1.36
N ASP A 32 11.03 -3.78 -1.83
CA ASP A 32 12.27 -4.22 -1.20
C ASP A 32 13.47 -3.50 -1.84
N ASP A 33 14.48 -3.17 -1.03
CA ASP A 33 15.73 -2.52 -1.43
C ASP A 33 15.59 -1.14 -2.13
N LEU A 34 14.54 -0.37 -1.84
CA LEU A 34 14.29 0.95 -2.45
C LEU A 34 14.41 2.15 -1.49
N ALA A 35 14.46 1.92 -0.17
CA ALA A 35 14.38 3.02 0.80
C ALA A 35 15.54 4.02 0.71
N GLU A 36 16.75 3.55 0.43
CA GLU A 36 17.91 4.43 0.27
C GLU A 36 17.83 5.22 -1.05
N ASP A 37 17.56 4.53 -2.16
CA ASP A 37 17.42 5.13 -3.49
C ASP A 37 16.33 6.20 -3.53
N TYR A 38 15.25 6.02 -2.77
CA TYR A 38 14.15 6.99 -2.70
C TYR A 38 14.59 8.41 -2.33
N TRP A 39 15.67 8.56 -1.56
CA TRP A 39 16.19 9.87 -1.15
C TRP A 39 16.93 10.62 -2.27
N TYR A 40 17.45 9.89 -3.26
CA TYR A 40 18.36 10.43 -4.27
C TYR A 40 17.78 10.38 -5.68
N ASP A 41 17.05 9.32 -6.01
CA ASP A 41 16.50 9.06 -7.34
C ASP A 41 15.15 9.78 -7.58
N GLU A 42 15.17 10.78 -8.47
CA GLU A 42 13.97 11.55 -8.85
C GLU A 42 12.96 10.72 -9.65
N ASP A 43 13.43 9.80 -10.49
CA ASP A 43 12.57 8.95 -11.32
C ASP A 43 11.84 7.93 -10.44
N LEU A 44 12.53 7.32 -9.47
CA LEU A 44 11.92 6.45 -8.48
C LEU A 44 10.83 7.18 -7.68
N ARG A 45 11.08 8.43 -7.24
CA ARG A 45 10.04 9.22 -6.55
C ARG A 45 8.84 9.46 -7.45
N ALA A 46 9.06 9.79 -8.72
CA ALA A 46 7.99 9.97 -9.70
C ALA A 46 7.19 8.69 -9.92
N ASP A 47 7.83 7.52 -9.96
CA ASP A 47 7.15 6.24 -10.13
C ASP A 47 6.35 5.83 -8.90
N ILE A 48 6.91 6.01 -7.70
CA ILE A 48 6.18 5.82 -6.44
C ILE A 48 4.97 6.75 -6.35
N HIS A 49 5.09 8.00 -6.82
CA HIS A 49 3.97 8.93 -6.92
C HIS A 49 2.88 8.42 -7.88
N LYS A 50 3.25 7.97 -9.08
CA LYS A 50 2.29 7.39 -10.05
C LYS A 50 1.56 6.18 -9.47
N ILE A 51 2.26 5.31 -8.74
CA ILE A 51 1.65 4.15 -8.07
C ILE A 51 0.66 4.64 -7.01
N HIS A 52 1.03 5.61 -6.18
CA HIS A 52 0.13 6.17 -5.16
C HIS A 52 -1.15 6.74 -5.80
N GLN A 53 -1.03 7.57 -6.84
CA GLN A 53 -2.17 8.17 -7.52
C GLN A 53 -3.06 7.13 -8.20
N TYR A 54 -2.46 6.12 -8.82
CA TYR A 54 -3.22 5.00 -9.41
C TYR A 54 -4.04 4.27 -8.35
N LEU A 55 -3.42 3.93 -7.22
CA LEU A 55 -4.09 3.23 -6.13
C LEU A 55 -5.23 4.07 -5.53
N ASP A 56 -5.04 5.38 -5.36
CA ASP A 56 -6.05 6.28 -4.78
C ASP A 56 -7.25 6.50 -5.73
N ALA A 57 -7.05 6.28 -7.03
CA ALA A 57 -8.09 6.45 -8.06
C ALA A 57 -8.97 5.21 -8.31
N LEU A 58 -8.66 4.06 -7.70
CA LEU A 58 -9.45 2.84 -7.88
C LEU A 58 -10.77 2.91 -7.12
N ASP A 59 -11.88 2.47 -7.73
CA ASP A 59 -13.21 2.49 -7.08
C ASP A 59 -13.25 1.64 -5.79
N GLU A 60 -12.47 0.56 -5.75
CA GLU A 60 -12.38 -0.34 -4.61
C GLU A 60 -11.55 0.24 -3.45
N THR A 61 -10.76 1.28 -3.69
CA THR A 61 -9.86 1.84 -2.68
C THR A 61 -10.50 3.02 -1.94
N GLY A 62 -10.08 3.15 -0.69
CA GLY A 62 -10.54 4.16 0.25
C GLY A 62 -9.49 5.23 0.42
N LYS A 63 -8.50 4.94 1.27
CA LYS A 63 -7.39 5.84 1.57
C LYS A 63 -6.08 5.11 1.28
N VAL A 64 -5.20 5.77 0.54
CA VAL A 64 -3.80 5.36 0.37
C VAL A 64 -2.90 6.22 1.27
N LEU A 65 -1.98 5.58 1.98
CA LEU A 65 -0.95 6.22 2.79
C LEU A 65 0.41 5.61 2.42
N SER A 66 1.39 6.46 2.13
CA SER A 66 2.77 6.06 1.85
C SER A 66 3.72 7.24 2.06
N ILE A 67 5.01 7.05 1.79
CA ILE A 67 5.99 8.15 1.77
C ILE A 67 5.61 9.28 0.81
N ASP A 68 4.87 8.97 -0.27
CA ASP A 68 4.36 9.97 -1.21
C ASP A 68 3.36 10.93 -0.57
N THR A 69 2.62 10.51 0.48
CA THR A 69 1.75 11.42 1.23
C THR A 69 2.53 12.56 1.87
N LEU A 70 3.72 12.26 2.42
CA LEU A 70 4.61 13.30 2.93
C LEU A 70 5.15 14.17 1.79
N MET A 71 5.55 13.58 0.66
CA MET A 71 6.05 14.33 -0.50
C MET A 71 5.00 15.27 -1.08
N GLN A 72 3.74 14.86 -1.17
CA GLN A 72 2.64 15.73 -1.62
C GLN A 72 2.47 16.94 -0.68
N ILE A 73 2.56 16.74 0.64
CA ILE A 73 2.51 17.84 1.61
C ILE A 73 3.70 18.78 1.42
N LEU A 74 4.92 18.24 1.34
CA LEU A 74 6.15 19.03 1.14
C LEU A 74 6.13 19.81 -0.18
N THR A 75 5.62 19.20 -1.25
CA THR A 75 5.47 19.84 -2.56
C THR A 75 4.51 21.02 -2.48
N ARG A 76 3.35 20.83 -1.84
CA ARG A 76 2.33 21.88 -1.70
C ARG A 76 2.81 23.09 -0.90
N VAL A 77 3.63 22.87 0.14
CA VAL A 77 4.20 23.97 0.93
C VAL A 77 5.40 24.64 0.25
N ASN A 78 5.93 24.03 -0.81
CA ASN A 78 7.08 24.50 -1.58
C ASN A 78 6.66 25.02 -2.96
N ASP A 79 5.58 25.81 -3.02
CA ASP A 79 5.05 26.41 -4.26
C ASP A 79 4.80 25.39 -5.39
N ASP A 80 4.24 24.23 -5.04
CA ASP A 80 3.99 23.10 -5.93
C ASP A 80 5.25 22.53 -6.62
N LYS A 81 6.44 22.79 -6.05
CA LYS A 81 7.71 22.22 -6.52
C LYS A 81 8.11 21.04 -5.65
N ALA A 82 8.29 19.88 -6.30
CA ALA A 82 8.80 18.70 -5.62
C ALA A 82 10.16 18.99 -4.96
N PRO A 83 10.38 18.56 -3.70
CA PRO A 83 11.65 18.79 -3.06
C PRO A 83 12.76 17.93 -3.70
N ASN A 84 13.92 18.53 -3.94
CA ASN A 84 15.09 17.82 -4.46
C ASN A 84 15.79 16.98 -3.37
N GLY A 85 16.67 16.06 -3.79
CA GLY A 85 17.36 15.15 -2.87
C GLY A 85 18.21 15.85 -1.79
N PHE A 86 18.75 17.04 -2.06
CA PHE A 86 19.48 17.83 -1.05
C PHE A 86 18.56 18.30 0.07
N PHE A 87 17.42 18.91 -0.26
CA PHE A 87 16.45 19.37 0.72
C PHE A 87 15.86 18.19 1.51
N LEU A 88 15.55 17.08 0.83
CA LEU A 88 15.04 15.87 1.48
C LEU A 88 16.01 15.31 2.52
N ASN A 89 17.31 15.29 2.23
CA ASN A 89 18.32 14.87 3.20
C ASN A 89 18.38 15.77 4.44
N ILE A 90 18.18 17.08 4.29
CA ILE A 90 18.07 17.99 5.44
C ILE A 90 16.83 17.62 6.27
N ILE A 91 15.67 17.44 5.65
CA ILE A 91 14.44 17.05 6.36
C ILE A 91 14.63 15.73 7.10
N LYS A 92 15.21 14.73 6.43
CA LYS A 92 15.56 13.42 7.00
C LYS A 92 16.45 13.54 8.24
N SER A 93 17.46 14.42 8.22
CA SER A 93 18.40 14.59 9.33
C SER A 93 17.88 15.47 10.47
N GLN A 94 16.93 16.37 10.18
CA GLN A 94 16.41 17.35 11.15
C GLN A 94 15.07 16.97 11.76
N ILE A 95 14.34 15.99 11.20
CA ILE A 95 13.04 15.56 11.71
C ILE A 95 13.18 14.97 13.14
N PRO A 96 12.42 15.48 14.13
CA PRO A 96 12.44 14.92 15.48
C PRO A 96 12.01 13.45 15.49
N GLN A 97 12.62 12.62 16.33
CA GLN A 97 12.33 11.18 16.40
C GLN A 97 10.83 10.89 16.62
N SER A 98 10.16 11.70 17.44
CA SER A 98 8.72 11.56 17.70
C SER A 98 7.86 11.80 16.46
N ALA A 99 8.25 12.75 15.60
CA ALA A 99 7.60 13.01 14.33
C ALA A 99 7.95 11.92 13.31
N ARG A 100 9.22 11.52 13.25
CA ARG A 100 9.72 10.45 12.37
C ARG A 100 8.91 9.16 12.52
N GLY A 101 8.67 8.74 13.76
CA GLY A 101 7.87 7.55 14.08
C GLY A 101 6.40 7.63 13.67
N GLN A 102 5.88 8.82 13.39
CA GLN A 102 4.48 9.01 12.98
C GLN A 102 4.31 9.20 11.48
N VAL A 103 5.27 9.85 10.81
CA VAL A 103 5.11 10.27 9.40
C VAL A 103 6.09 9.63 8.42
N LEU A 104 7.18 9.03 8.91
CA LEU A 104 8.23 8.46 8.05
C LEU A 104 8.36 6.95 8.26
N ASP A 105 8.70 6.54 9.49
CA ASP A 105 9.00 5.14 9.82
C ASP A 105 7.84 4.16 9.50
N PRO A 106 6.55 4.54 9.55
CA PRO A 106 5.46 3.66 9.12
C PRO A 106 5.48 3.31 7.62
N TYR A 107 6.15 4.11 6.78
CA TYR A 107 6.11 3.98 5.32
C TYR A 107 7.48 3.74 4.70
N MET A 108 8.55 3.82 5.48
CA MET A 108 9.91 3.59 5.00
C MET A 108 10.84 3.16 6.14
N SER A 109 11.63 2.12 5.88
CA SER A 109 12.71 1.68 6.77
C SER A 109 14.00 1.60 5.98
N GLU A 110 15.00 2.38 6.41
CA GLU A 110 16.34 2.30 5.84
C GLU A 110 17.07 1.03 6.31
N ASP A 111 16.79 0.56 7.54
CA ASP A 111 17.40 -0.64 8.10
C ASP A 111 17.01 -1.91 7.33
N SER A 112 15.75 -2.01 6.89
CA SER A 112 15.28 -3.13 6.06
C SER A 112 15.27 -2.82 4.56
N GLY A 113 15.64 -1.60 4.15
CA GLY A 113 15.59 -1.17 2.74
C GLY A 113 14.18 -1.01 2.17
N GLN A 114 13.12 -1.02 2.99
CA GLN A 114 11.75 -1.16 2.51
C GLN A 114 10.99 0.16 2.40
N LEU A 115 10.20 0.29 1.33
CA LEU A 115 9.10 1.24 1.24
C LEU A 115 7.77 0.51 1.45
N ARG A 116 6.84 1.12 2.18
CA ARG A 116 5.52 0.56 2.48
C ARG A 116 4.41 1.49 2.01
N MET A 117 3.46 0.94 1.27
CA MET A 117 2.17 1.57 1.00
C MET A 117 1.08 0.83 1.76
N VAL A 118 0.20 1.58 2.43
CA VAL A 118 -0.97 1.06 3.13
C VAL A 118 -2.23 1.56 2.44
N ILE A 119 -3.03 0.63 1.96
CA ILE A 119 -4.25 0.88 1.19
C ILE A 119 -5.44 0.34 1.96
N ARG A 120 -6.46 1.19 2.17
CA ARG A 120 -7.74 0.76 2.73
C ARG A 120 -8.67 0.32 1.61
N ILE A 121 -9.03 -0.96 1.53
CA ILE A 121 -9.94 -1.50 0.51
C ILE A 121 -11.37 -1.54 1.04
N ARG A 122 -12.34 -1.02 0.28
CA ARG A 122 -13.77 -0.96 0.66
C ARG A 122 -14.43 -2.33 0.52
N GLU A 123 -14.64 -3.02 1.64
CA GLU A 123 -15.32 -4.34 1.63
C GLU A 123 -16.84 -4.25 1.46
N THR A 124 -17.40 -3.06 1.65
CA THR A 124 -18.83 -2.80 1.39
C THR A 124 -19.18 -2.84 -0.10
N ASN A 125 -18.18 -2.85 -0.99
CA ASN A 125 -18.38 -3.04 -2.42
C ASN A 125 -18.73 -4.51 -2.70
N LYS A 126 -20.01 -4.75 -3.04
CA LYS A 126 -20.56 -6.09 -3.32
C LYS A 126 -19.94 -6.75 -4.56
N ASP A 127 -19.31 -5.97 -5.44
CA ASP A 127 -18.66 -6.44 -6.65
C ASP A 127 -17.15 -6.68 -6.46
N LEU A 128 -16.61 -6.48 -5.25
CA LEU A 128 -15.18 -6.64 -4.96
C LEU A 128 -14.69 -8.06 -5.26
N LYS A 129 -13.91 -8.19 -6.33
CA LYS A 129 -13.16 -9.41 -6.66
C LYS A 129 -11.73 -9.31 -6.15
N ARG A 130 -11.51 -9.68 -4.88
CA ARG A 130 -10.22 -9.51 -4.15
C ARG A 130 -9.00 -10.00 -4.93
N ALA A 131 -9.03 -11.25 -5.41
CA ALA A 131 -7.95 -11.81 -6.21
C ALA A 131 -7.66 -10.99 -7.48
N ALA A 132 -8.71 -10.57 -8.20
CA ALA A 132 -8.57 -9.78 -9.41
C ALA A 132 -8.05 -8.36 -9.13
N LEU A 133 -8.42 -7.76 -7.98
CA LEU A 133 -7.90 -6.47 -7.56
C LEU A 133 -6.41 -6.55 -7.24
N ILE A 134 -5.98 -7.56 -6.48
CA ILE A 134 -4.56 -7.80 -6.16
C ILE A 134 -3.77 -7.98 -7.46
N GLU A 135 -4.23 -8.87 -8.36
CA GLU A 135 -3.58 -9.11 -9.65
C GLU A 135 -3.54 -7.85 -10.53
N LYS A 136 -4.60 -7.03 -10.54
CA LYS A 136 -4.65 -5.76 -11.26
C LYS A 136 -3.60 -4.77 -10.74
N ILE A 137 -3.44 -4.67 -9.43
CA ILE A 137 -2.44 -3.79 -8.79
C ILE A 137 -1.03 -4.27 -9.11
N GLU A 138 -0.75 -5.57 -8.93
CA GLU A 138 0.57 -6.14 -9.20
C GLU A 138 0.96 -6.03 -10.67
N ASN A 139 0.01 -6.23 -11.60
CA ASN A 139 0.26 -6.03 -13.02
C ASN A 139 0.58 -4.58 -13.36
N TYR A 140 -0.13 -3.61 -12.79
CA TYR A 140 0.15 -2.20 -13.02
C TYR A 140 1.57 -1.82 -12.59
N ILE A 141 1.96 -2.24 -11.38
CA ILE A 141 3.30 -1.97 -10.84
C ILE A 141 4.37 -2.66 -11.71
N ALA A 142 4.16 -3.91 -12.10
CA ALA A 142 5.17 -4.66 -12.84
C ALA A 142 5.27 -4.31 -14.34
N LYS A 143 4.15 -4.05 -15.00
CA LYS A 143 4.10 -3.90 -16.48
C LYS A 143 4.03 -2.44 -16.90
N ASP A 144 3.21 -1.64 -16.25
CA ASP A 144 2.96 -0.26 -16.65
C ASP A 144 4.01 0.68 -16.07
N ILE A 145 4.43 0.46 -14.82
CA ILE A 145 5.53 1.21 -14.20
C ILE A 145 6.89 0.56 -14.50
N GLY A 146 6.96 -0.78 -14.55
CA GLY A 146 8.17 -1.50 -14.93
C GLY A 146 9.01 -2.04 -13.78
N PHE A 147 8.45 -2.12 -12.56
CA PHE A 147 9.12 -2.79 -11.45
C PHE A 147 9.26 -4.29 -11.72
N LYS A 148 10.35 -4.89 -11.24
CA LYS A 148 10.50 -6.34 -11.33
C LYS A 148 9.51 -7.00 -10.35
N LYS A 149 8.95 -8.14 -10.73
CA LYS A 149 7.96 -8.84 -9.89
C LYS A 149 8.49 -9.29 -8.53
N ASP A 150 9.80 -9.45 -8.40
CA ASP A 150 10.49 -9.84 -7.18
C ASP A 150 10.97 -8.66 -6.33
N SER A 151 10.83 -7.41 -6.81
CA SER A 151 11.20 -6.20 -6.05
C SER A 151 10.06 -5.63 -5.20
N PHE A 152 8.89 -6.26 -5.22
CA PHE A 152 7.75 -5.87 -4.39
C PHE A 152 6.82 -7.05 -4.13
N HIS A 153 6.04 -6.96 -3.06
CA HIS A 153 5.03 -7.97 -2.72
C HIS A 153 3.82 -7.36 -2.02
N THR A 154 2.65 -7.97 -2.25
CA THR A 154 1.41 -7.61 -1.55
C THR A 154 1.28 -8.40 -0.24
N THR A 155 0.81 -7.75 0.81
CA THR A 155 0.63 -8.35 2.14
C THR A 155 -0.55 -7.73 2.89
N GLY A 156 -0.72 -8.09 4.15
CA GLY A 156 -1.77 -7.58 5.03
C GLY A 156 -3.06 -8.43 5.00
N MET A 157 -4.08 -7.91 5.68
CA MET A 157 -5.31 -8.66 5.98
C MET A 157 -6.07 -9.08 4.73
N LEU A 158 -6.09 -8.26 3.67
CA LEU A 158 -6.76 -8.62 2.41
C LEU A 158 -6.13 -9.87 1.78
N VAL A 159 -4.81 -9.95 1.74
CA VAL A 159 -4.08 -11.07 1.14
C VAL A 159 -4.30 -12.35 1.95
N LEU A 160 -4.20 -12.27 3.28
CA LEU A 160 -4.49 -13.39 4.18
C LEU A 160 -5.92 -13.91 3.99
N TYR A 161 -6.89 -13.00 3.92
CA TYR A 161 -8.29 -13.35 3.68
C TYR A 161 -8.48 -14.02 2.32
N ASN A 162 -7.92 -13.45 1.25
CA ASN A 162 -7.99 -14.04 -0.09
C ASN A 162 -7.41 -15.47 -0.11
N ASN A 163 -6.24 -15.67 0.50
CA ASN A 163 -5.58 -16.97 0.53
C ASN A 163 -6.38 -18.00 1.34
N MET A 164 -6.97 -17.58 2.46
CA MET A 164 -7.85 -18.46 3.24
C MET A 164 -9.07 -18.89 2.43
N LEU A 165 -9.71 -17.97 1.69
CA LEU A 165 -10.85 -18.31 0.82
C LEU A 165 -10.45 -19.29 -0.29
N GLN A 166 -9.29 -19.11 -0.91
CA GLN A 166 -8.79 -20.00 -1.95
C GLN A 166 -8.49 -21.41 -1.42
N SER A 167 -7.98 -21.53 -0.20
CA SER A 167 -7.69 -22.85 0.42
C SER A 167 -8.93 -23.72 0.67
N LEU A 168 -10.13 -23.12 0.60
CA LEU A 168 -11.41 -23.78 0.85
C LEU A 168 -12.05 -24.37 -0.42
N PHE A 169 -11.49 -24.11 -1.61
CA PHE A 169 -12.01 -24.52 -2.91
C PHE A 169 -10.93 -25.16 -3.78
#